data_AF-A0A378FN04-F1
#
_entry.id   AF-A0A378FN04-F1
#
_cell.length_a   1.000
_cell.length_b   1.000
_cell.length_c   1.000
_cell.angle_alpha   90.00
_cell.angle_beta   90.00
_cell.angle_gamma   90.00
#
_symmetry.space_group_name_H-M   'P 1'
#
loop_
_entity.id
_entity.type
_entity.pdbx_description
1 polymer ?
#
loop_
_entity_poly.entity_id
_entity_poly.type
_entity_poly.pdbx_seq_one_letter_code
_entity_poly.pdbx_strand_id
1 'polypeptide(L)'
;MLEYSAPERPQIFLADFRADPERYPLSTPSGKIELFSATVAGFGYRECPGHPWWDEQEAARQRQEAARWPLHLLSSQPRARLHSQYDHGSVSRATKVQGREPLWMHPSDAQARDIREGSVVKVYNDRGVILAGVHLSEQILPGVVQMSTGAWYDRWIPMKKERSISTVIPTC
;
A
#
# COMPACT_ATOMS: atom_id res chain seq x y z
N MET A 1 20.85 -17.70 15.33
CA MET A 1 20.93 -16.58 14.38
C MET A 1 21.90 -17.03 13.30
N LEU A 2 21.41 -17.23 12.06
CA LEU A 2 22.30 -17.58 10.94
C LEU A 2 22.87 -16.26 10.43
N GLU A 3 24.14 -16.00 10.71
CA GLU A 3 24.86 -14.85 10.14
C GLU A 3 25.65 -15.32 8.93
N TYR A 4 25.42 -14.67 7.80
CA TYR A 4 26.22 -14.85 6.59
C TYR A 4 27.32 -13.81 6.58
N SER A 5 28.55 -14.22 6.26
CA SER A 5 29.63 -13.28 6.02
C SER A 5 29.28 -12.37 4.85
N ALA A 6 29.58 -11.09 4.98
CA ALA A 6 29.50 -10.17 3.85
C ALA A 6 30.42 -10.68 2.72
N PRO A 7 30.02 -10.57 1.45
CA PRO A 7 30.86 -10.96 0.34
C PRO A 7 32.16 -10.14 0.36
N GLU A 8 33.30 -10.80 0.07
CA GLU A 8 34.62 -10.15 0.07
C GLU A 8 34.72 -8.99 -0.92
N ARG A 9 33.91 -9.03 -1.99
CA ARG A 9 33.81 -7.96 -2.99
C ARG A 9 32.40 -7.40 -3.01
N PRO A 10 32.24 -6.07 -3.05
CA PRO A 10 30.92 -5.47 -3.18
C PRO A 10 30.31 -5.83 -4.53
N GLN A 11 29.09 -6.34 -4.53
CA GLN A 11 28.32 -6.51 -5.75
C GLN A 11 27.83 -5.13 -6.21
N ILE A 12 28.47 -4.58 -7.24
CA ILE A 12 28.05 -3.31 -7.85
C ILE A 12 27.05 -3.64 -8.98
N PHE A 13 25.82 -3.16 -8.85
CA PHE A 13 24.79 -3.35 -9.86
C PHE A 13 25.25 -2.79 -11.21
N LEU A 14 25.13 -3.60 -12.28
CA LEU A 14 25.53 -3.27 -13.66
C LEU A 14 27.00 -2.84 -13.82
N ALA A 15 27.92 -3.34 -13.00
CA ALA A 15 29.35 -2.98 -13.05
C ALA A 15 29.97 -3.17 -14.45
N ASP A 16 29.75 -4.32 -15.07
CA ASP A 16 30.34 -4.65 -16.37
C ASP A 16 29.76 -3.79 -17.49
N PHE A 17 28.43 -3.58 -17.52
CA PHE A 17 27.78 -2.65 -18.45
C PHE A 17 28.30 -1.21 -18.27
N ARG A 18 28.56 -0.77 -17.03
CA ARG A 18 29.13 0.55 -16.76
C ARG A 18 30.58 0.66 -17.26
N ALA A 19 31.35 -0.40 -17.15
CA ALA A 19 32.75 -0.42 -17.58
C ALA A 19 32.88 -0.47 -19.11
N ASP A 20 32.06 -1.29 -19.77
CA ASP A 20 32.07 -1.47 -21.22
C ASP A 20 30.66 -1.88 -21.72
N PRO A 21 29.80 -0.90 -22.08
CA PRO A 21 28.42 -1.16 -22.47
C PRO A 21 28.28 -1.79 -23.87
N GLU A 22 29.32 -1.72 -24.70
CA GLU A 22 29.31 -2.35 -26.03
C GLU A 22 29.60 -3.84 -25.91
N ARG A 23 30.55 -4.20 -25.03
CA ARG A 23 30.88 -5.60 -24.75
C ARG A 23 29.86 -6.28 -23.84
N TYR A 24 29.26 -5.54 -22.91
CA TYR A 24 28.30 -6.06 -21.93
C TYR A 24 26.95 -5.33 -22.04
N PRO A 25 26.25 -5.38 -23.19
CA PRO A 25 24.98 -4.69 -23.37
C PRO A 25 23.88 -5.29 -22.48
N LEU A 26 22.88 -4.48 -22.14
CA LEU A 26 21.67 -4.94 -21.47
C LEU A 26 20.74 -5.70 -22.42
N SER A 27 19.76 -6.41 -21.88
CA SER A 27 18.76 -7.16 -22.66
C SER A 27 17.63 -6.28 -23.23
N THR A 28 17.79 -4.96 -23.22
CA THR A 28 16.84 -4.02 -23.85
C THR A 28 17.06 -3.97 -25.37
N PRO A 29 16.07 -3.53 -26.17
CA PRO A 29 16.22 -3.41 -27.62
C PRO A 29 17.44 -2.59 -28.06
N SER A 30 17.77 -1.52 -27.33
CA SER A 30 18.95 -0.68 -27.60
C SER A 30 20.27 -1.19 -26.99
N GLY A 31 20.23 -2.23 -26.17
CA GLY A 31 21.37 -2.67 -25.36
C GLY A 31 21.73 -1.73 -24.20
N LYS A 32 20.94 -0.68 -23.96
CA LYS A 32 21.18 0.38 -22.96
C LYS A 32 20.02 0.55 -21.99
N ILE A 33 20.19 1.40 -20.98
CA ILE A 33 19.06 1.87 -20.15
C ILE A 33 18.19 2.79 -21.01
N GLU A 34 16.94 2.39 -21.25
CA GLU A 34 16.00 3.14 -22.09
C GLU A 34 15.20 4.12 -21.23
N LEU A 35 15.53 5.42 -21.34
CA LEU A 35 14.71 6.49 -20.74
C LEU A 35 13.39 6.69 -21.49
N PHE A 36 13.37 6.32 -22.77
CA PHE A 36 12.19 6.22 -23.60
C PHE A 36 12.13 4.82 -24.23
N SER A 37 11.07 4.08 -23.99
CA SER A 37 10.82 2.77 -24.60
C SER A 37 9.92 2.90 -25.82
N ALA A 38 10.51 2.71 -27.01
CA ALA A 38 9.77 2.66 -28.27
C ALA A 38 8.77 1.49 -28.29
N THR A 39 9.11 0.37 -27.65
CA THR A 39 8.22 -0.79 -27.50
C THR A 39 6.94 -0.43 -26.77
N VAL A 40 7.04 0.23 -25.61
CA VAL A 40 5.86 0.67 -24.83
C VAL A 40 5.06 1.72 -25.59
N ALA A 41 5.74 2.72 -26.17
CA ALA A 41 5.07 3.75 -26.97
C ALA A 41 4.31 3.14 -28.18
N GLY A 42 4.84 2.07 -28.77
CA GLY A 42 4.22 1.36 -29.89
C GLY A 42 2.88 0.70 -29.57
N PHE A 43 2.55 0.46 -28.29
CA PHE A 43 1.21 -0.03 -27.91
C PHE A 43 0.12 1.05 -28.03
N GLY A 44 0.48 2.33 -28.07
CA GLY A 44 -0.47 3.42 -28.25
C GLY A 44 -1.41 3.66 -27.06
N TYR A 45 -1.07 3.15 -25.86
CA TYR A 45 -1.82 3.41 -24.64
C TYR A 45 -1.59 4.85 -24.16
N ARG A 46 -2.67 5.60 -23.93
CA ARG A 46 -2.61 7.00 -23.48
C ARG A 46 -2.01 7.08 -22.07
N GLU A 47 -2.44 6.18 -21.19
CA GLU A 47 -2.08 6.11 -19.78
C GLU A 47 -0.64 5.61 -19.54
N CYS A 48 -0.02 4.98 -20.54
CA CYS A 48 1.30 4.38 -20.43
C CYS A 48 2.14 4.74 -21.67
N PRO A 49 2.58 6.00 -21.80
CA PRO A 49 3.51 6.39 -22.84
C PRO A 49 4.88 5.76 -22.58
N GLY A 50 5.76 5.79 -23.60
CA GLY A 50 7.10 5.20 -23.52
C GLY A 50 8.05 5.83 -22.48
N HIS A 51 7.61 6.79 -21.67
CA HIS A 51 8.43 7.46 -20.65
C HIS A 51 7.59 7.84 -19.42
N PRO A 52 8.22 8.06 -18.25
CA PRO A 52 7.51 8.55 -17.07
C PRO A 52 6.91 9.93 -17.32
N TRP A 53 5.63 10.09 -16.97
CA TRP A 53 4.91 11.34 -17.17
C TRP A 53 3.87 11.54 -16.05
N TRP A 54 3.32 12.76 -15.97
CA TRP A 54 2.24 13.09 -15.07
C TRP A 54 0.89 13.02 -15.80
N ASP A 55 0.02 12.08 -15.44
CA ASP A 55 -1.33 11.99 -16.01
C ASP A 55 -2.29 12.93 -15.28
N GLU A 56 -2.55 14.10 -15.87
CA GLU A 56 -3.49 15.08 -15.33
C GLU A 56 -4.93 14.57 -15.21
N GLN A 57 -5.36 13.68 -16.13
CA GLN A 57 -6.72 13.13 -16.12
C GLN A 57 -6.91 12.18 -14.94
N GLU A 58 -5.92 11.32 -14.71
CA GLU A 58 -5.92 10.42 -13.55
C GLU A 58 -5.86 11.20 -12.24
N ALA A 59 -4.99 12.23 -12.15
CA ALA A 59 -4.93 13.10 -10.97
C ALA A 59 -6.25 13.84 -10.73
N ALA A 60 -6.95 14.27 -11.79
CA ALA A 60 -8.28 14.88 -11.67
C ALA A 60 -9.34 13.88 -11.19
N ARG A 61 -9.33 12.65 -11.71
CA ARG A 61 -10.22 11.57 -11.27
C ARG A 61 -10.03 11.28 -9.78
N GLN A 62 -8.79 11.16 -9.32
CA GLN A 62 -8.46 10.93 -7.90
C GLN A 62 -8.97 12.08 -7.01
N ARG A 63 -8.88 13.34 -7.45
CA ARG A 63 -9.44 14.48 -6.71
C ARG A 63 -10.97 14.42 -6.60
N GLN A 64 -11.66 13.99 -7.65
CA GLN A 64 -13.11 13.81 -7.64
C GLN A 64 -13.52 12.67 -6.70
N GLU A 65 -12.79 11.55 -6.70
CA GLU A 65 -13.04 10.44 -5.77
C GLU A 65 -12.82 10.86 -4.32
N ALA A 66 -11.76 11.63 -4.04
CA ALA A 66 -11.47 12.15 -2.71
C ALA A 66 -12.59 13.05 -2.15
N ALA A 67 -13.33 13.75 -3.01
CA ALA A 67 -14.48 14.56 -2.58
C ALA A 67 -15.64 13.68 -2.04
N ARG A 68 -15.80 12.48 -2.59
CA ARG A 68 -16.80 11.49 -2.14
C ARG A 68 -16.31 10.67 -0.95
N TRP A 69 -15.02 10.35 -0.96
CA TRP A 69 -14.37 9.41 -0.05
C TRP A 69 -13.09 10.05 0.48
N PRO A 70 -13.16 10.81 1.58
CA PRO A 70 -12.08 11.72 2.00
C PRO A 70 -10.87 11.02 2.64
N LEU A 71 -10.93 9.70 2.85
CA LEU A 71 -9.84 8.92 3.43
C LEU A 71 -9.22 7.99 2.39
N HIS A 72 -7.91 8.10 2.18
CA HIS A 72 -7.14 7.21 1.31
C HIS A 72 -6.58 6.02 2.10
N LEU A 73 -6.89 4.78 1.70
CA LEU A 73 -6.43 3.58 2.40
C LEU A 73 -5.11 3.04 1.83
N LEU A 74 -4.04 3.05 2.61
CA LEU A 74 -2.79 2.38 2.25
C LEU A 74 -2.76 0.94 2.75
N SER A 75 -2.35 0.02 1.88
CA SER A 75 -2.24 -1.41 2.17
C SER A 75 -0.79 -1.91 2.18
N SER A 76 -0.04 -1.53 3.22
CA SER A 76 1.36 -1.95 3.37
C SER A 76 1.50 -3.42 3.78
N GLN A 77 2.74 -3.93 3.72
CA GLN A 77 3.05 -5.28 4.21
C GLN A 77 3.04 -5.33 5.74
N PRO A 78 2.47 -6.39 6.34
CA PRO A 78 2.39 -6.52 7.79
C PRO A 78 3.76 -6.79 8.44
N ARG A 79 3.97 -6.24 9.65
CA ARG A 79 5.19 -6.48 10.45
C ARG A 79 5.17 -7.81 11.21
N ALA A 80 3.98 -8.28 11.61
CA ALA A 80 3.81 -9.40 12.55
C ALA A 80 3.49 -10.75 11.87
N ARG A 81 3.47 -10.78 10.54
CA ARG A 81 3.11 -11.95 9.72
C ARG A 81 3.69 -11.82 8.32
N LEU A 82 3.68 -12.88 7.52
CA LEU A 82 4.14 -12.87 6.13
C LEU A 82 2.95 -12.94 5.19
N HIS A 83 2.55 -11.79 4.62
CA HIS A 83 1.25 -11.66 3.96
C HIS A 83 0.13 -12.19 4.88
N SER A 84 -0.57 -13.27 4.50
CA SER A 84 -1.57 -13.94 5.32
C SER A 84 -1.04 -15.12 6.14
N GLN A 85 0.18 -15.57 5.88
CA GLN A 85 0.78 -16.67 6.64
C GLN A 85 1.02 -16.22 8.08
N TYR A 86 0.61 -17.06 9.02
CA TYR A 86 0.67 -16.80 10.47
C TYR A 86 -0.28 -15.73 11.01
N ASP A 87 -1.32 -15.31 10.27
CA ASP A 87 -2.29 -14.35 10.83
C ASP A 87 -3.03 -14.89 12.07
N HIS A 88 -3.25 -16.20 12.11
CA HIS A 88 -3.82 -16.88 13.29
C HIS A 88 -2.80 -17.04 14.43
N GLY A 89 -1.51 -16.79 14.21
CA GLY A 89 -0.46 -16.97 15.21
C GLY A 89 -0.54 -15.93 16.33
N SER A 90 -0.01 -16.26 17.51
CA SER A 90 -0.08 -15.39 18.70
C SER A 90 0.51 -14.00 18.46
N VAL A 91 1.61 -13.90 17.70
CA VAL A 91 2.28 -12.63 17.38
C VAL A 91 1.40 -11.72 16.54
N SER A 92 0.74 -12.24 15.49
CA SER A 92 -0.21 -11.46 14.69
C SER A 92 -1.46 -11.10 15.50
N ARG A 93 -2.03 -12.05 16.26
CA ARG A 93 -3.23 -11.78 17.08
C ARG A 93 -2.98 -10.72 18.15
N ALA A 94 -1.77 -10.64 18.69
CA ALA A 94 -1.40 -9.65 19.71
C ALA A 94 -1.41 -8.20 19.17
N THR A 95 -1.33 -7.99 17.86
CA THR A 95 -1.44 -6.64 17.27
C THR A 95 -2.89 -6.22 17.08
N LYS A 96 -3.84 -7.16 17.07
CA LYS A 96 -5.24 -6.89 16.75
C LYS A 96 -5.94 -6.09 17.84
N VAL A 97 -6.79 -5.15 17.43
CA VAL A 97 -7.59 -4.31 18.32
C VAL A 97 -8.99 -4.93 18.40
N GLN A 98 -9.37 -5.41 19.59
CA GLN A 98 -10.62 -6.17 19.80
C GLN A 98 -10.80 -7.34 18.80
N GLY A 99 -9.70 -8.02 18.46
CA GLY A 99 -9.70 -9.11 17.48
C GLY A 99 -9.81 -8.66 16.01
N ARG A 100 -9.86 -7.36 15.74
CA ARG A 100 -9.89 -6.78 14.39
C ARG A 100 -8.52 -6.28 13.97
N GLU A 101 -8.27 -6.31 12.66
CA GLU A 101 -7.02 -5.82 12.12
C GLU A 101 -6.84 -4.32 12.42
N PRO A 102 -5.65 -3.86 12.83
CA PRO A 102 -5.40 -2.46 13.11
C PRO A 102 -5.53 -1.57 11.87
N LEU A 103 -6.37 -0.55 11.96
CA LEU A 103 -6.44 0.58 11.05
C LEU A 103 -5.75 1.77 11.70
N TRP A 104 -4.61 2.15 11.14
CA TRP A 104 -3.86 3.32 11.55
C TRP A 104 -4.54 4.58 11.02
N MET A 105 -4.76 5.57 11.90
CA MET A 105 -5.47 6.81 11.58
C MET A 105 -4.88 7.99 12.35
N HIS A 106 -4.87 9.17 11.73
CA HIS A 106 -4.42 10.38 12.39
C HIS A 106 -5.44 10.83 13.47
N PRO A 107 -5.01 11.33 14.65
CA PRO A 107 -5.92 11.76 15.71
C PRO A 107 -6.97 12.80 15.27
N SER A 108 -6.63 13.72 14.37
CA SER A 108 -7.58 14.73 13.86
C SER A 108 -8.72 14.12 13.03
N ASP A 109 -8.42 13.10 12.22
CA ASP A 109 -9.44 12.38 11.43
C ASP A 109 -10.37 11.57 12.31
N ALA A 110 -9.81 10.99 13.38
CA ALA A 110 -10.57 10.28 14.38
C ALA A 110 -11.49 11.23 15.14
N GLN A 111 -10.98 12.38 15.57
CA GLN A 111 -11.76 13.42 16.27
C GLN A 111 -12.92 13.93 15.42
N ALA A 112 -12.68 14.24 14.13
CA ALA A 112 -13.72 14.70 13.20
C ALA A 112 -14.86 13.67 13.00
N ARG A 113 -14.63 12.40 13.38
CA ARG A 113 -15.57 11.28 13.24
C ARG A 113 -16.02 10.70 14.58
N ASP A 114 -15.68 11.34 15.71
CA ASP A 114 -15.92 10.86 17.09
C ASP A 114 -15.41 9.42 17.31
N ILE A 115 -14.24 9.13 16.77
CA ILE A 115 -13.53 7.85 16.90
C ILE A 115 -12.44 8.01 17.96
N ARG A 116 -12.24 6.96 18.75
CA ARG A 116 -11.21 6.90 19.79
C ARG A 116 -10.26 5.74 19.54
N GLU A 117 -9.07 5.81 20.14
CA GLU A 117 -8.15 4.68 20.23
C GLU A 117 -8.90 3.39 20.63
N GLY A 118 -8.61 2.28 19.96
CA GLY A 118 -9.22 1.00 20.25
C GLY A 118 -10.65 0.81 19.73
N SER A 119 -11.25 1.82 19.09
CA SER A 119 -12.62 1.71 18.55
C SER A 119 -12.67 0.73 17.38
N VAL A 120 -13.70 -0.12 17.34
CA VAL A 120 -13.99 -0.89 16.13
C VAL A 120 -14.82 -0.04 15.18
N VAL A 121 -14.34 0.09 13.93
CA VAL A 121 -14.97 0.89 12.89
C VAL A 121 -15.31 0.03 11.67
N LYS A 122 -16.42 0.37 11.04
CA LYS A 122 -16.80 -0.14 9.72
C LYS A 122 -16.14 0.70 8.65
N VAL A 123 -15.26 0.10 7.85
CA VAL A 123 -14.58 0.74 6.72
C VAL A 123 -15.27 0.29 5.44
N TYR A 124 -15.74 1.21 4.60
CA TYR A 124 -16.53 0.84 3.43
C TYR A 124 -16.37 1.79 2.24
N ASN A 125 -16.74 1.28 1.07
CA ASN A 125 -17.03 2.03 -0.15
C ASN A 125 -18.15 1.31 -0.93
N ASP A 126 -18.36 1.67 -2.20
CA ASP A 126 -19.38 1.03 -3.05
C ASP A 126 -19.10 -0.45 -3.36
N ARG A 127 -17.85 -0.90 -3.24
CA ARG A 127 -17.43 -2.26 -3.61
C ARG A 127 -17.49 -3.23 -2.45
N GLY A 128 -17.40 -2.75 -1.21
CA GLY A 128 -17.37 -3.63 -0.06
C GLY A 128 -17.20 -2.94 1.28
N VAL A 129 -17.13 -3.76 2.31
CA VAL A 129 -17.09 -3.36 3.70
C VAL A 129 -16.20 -4.32 4.50
N ILE A 130 -15.46 -3.77 5.46
CA ILE A 130 -14.69 -4.51 6.46
C ILE A 130 -14.88 -3.89 7.85
N LEU A 131 -14.51 -4.66 8.88
CA LEU A 131 -14.35 -4.15 10.24
C LEU A 131 -12.86 -4.07 10.58
N ALA A 132 -12.45 -2.94 11.15
CA ALA A 132 -11.09 -2.72 11.61
C ALA A 132 -11.10 -2.11 13.01
N GLY A 133 -10.05 -2.37 13.78
CA GLY A 133 -9.87 -1.73 15.08
C GLY A 133 -8.90 -0.55 14.94
N VAL A 134 -9.28 0.62 15.44
CA VAL A 134 -8.54 1.85 15.22
C VAL A 134 -7.33 1.92 16.14
N HIS A 135 -6.20 2.29 15.55
CA HIS A 135 -4.99 2.67 16.24
C HIS A 135 -4.57 4.08 15.78
N LEU A 136 -4.44 5.01 16.71
CA LEU A 136 -4.16 6.41 16.44
C LEU A 136 -2.66 6.67 16.42
N SER A 137 -2.19 7.39 15.42
CA SER A 137 -0.78 7.77 15.30
C SER A 137 -0.62 9.08 14.55
N GLU A 138 0.24 9.97 15.04
CA GLU A 138 0.63 11.19 14.33
C GLU A 138 1.63 10.93 13.21
N GLN A 139 2.11 9.68 13.06
CA GLN A 139 3.02 9.28 11.98
C GLN A 139 2.31 9.04 10.64
N ILE A 140 0.96 9.00 10.64
CA ILE A 140 0.16 8.90 9.41
C ILE A 140 -0.40 10.29 9.07
N LEU A 141 -0.41 10.64 7.79
CA LEU A 141 -0.92 11.95 7.36
C LEU A 141 -2.44 12.05 7.59
N PRO A 142 -2.96 13.23 7.94
CA PRO A 142 -4.40 13.50 7.86
C PRO A 142 -4.95 13.20 6.46
N GLY A 143 -6.15 12.62 6.38
CA GLY A 143 -6.76 12.13 5.15
C GLY A 143 -6.24 10.77 4.69
N VAL A 144 -5.30 10.15 5.41
CA VAL A 144 -4.74 8.83 5.09
C VAL A 144 -5.00 7.87 6.23
N VAL A 145 -5.42 6.65 5.88
CA VAL A 145 -5.53 5.52 6.80
C VAL A 145 -4.70 4.36 6.27
N GLN A 146 -4.18 3.50 7.14
CA GLN A 146 -3.37 2.35 6.74
C GLN A 146 -3.85 1.09 7.42
N MET A 147 -4.01 0.01 6.66
CA MET A 147 -4.29 -1.31 7.19
C MET A 147 -3.45 -2.33 6.46
N SER A 148 -2.78 -3.23 7.20
CA SER A 148 -1.81 -4.13 6.58
C SER A 148 -2.51 -5.23 5.77
N THR A 149 -1.91 -5.65 4.66
CA THR A 149 -2.42 -6.76 3.86
C THR A 149 -2.41 -8.09 4.63
N GLY A 150 -3.16 -9.07 4.16
CA GLY A 150 -3.09 -10.46 4.64
C GLY A 150 -3.83 -10.77 5.93
N ALA A 151 -4.57 -9.82 6.52
CA ALA A 151 -5.53 -10.17 7.56
C ALA A 151 -6.54 -11.19 7.02
N TRP A 152 -6.77 -12.27 7.76
CA TRP A 152 -7.73 -13.28 7.36
C TRP A 152 -9.14 -12.70 7.39
N TYR A 153 -9.94 -13.11 6.41
CA TYR A 153 -11.35 -12.76 6.37
C TYR A 153 -12.04 -13.35 7.60
N ASP A 154 -12.59 -12.48 8.44
CA ASP A 154 -13.47 -12.85 9.52
C ASP A 154 -14.88 -12.36 9.21
N ARG A 155 -15.86 -13.25 9.34
CA ARG A 155 -17.24 -13.00 8.90
C ARG A 155 -17.82 -11.87 9.74
N TRP A 156 -18.50 -10.93 9.08
CA TRP A 156 -19.17 -9.83 9.77
C TRP A 156 -20.24 -10.37 10.73
N ILE A 157 -20.08 -10.07 12.02
CA ILE A 157 -21.08 -10.30 13.07
C ILE A 157 -21.41 -8.93 13.65
N PRO A 158 -22.65 -8.42 13.50
CA PRO A 158 -23.03 -7.10 13.98
C PRO A 158 -22.84 -6.97 15.49
N MET A 159 -22.09 -5.96 15.92
CA MET A 159 -21.84 -5.60 17.31
C MET A 159 -22.74 -4.43 17.74
N LYS A 160 -23.13 -4.37 19.02
CA LYS A 160 -24.11 -3.39 19.56
C LYS A 160 -23.70 -1.90 19.47
N LYS A 161 -22.46 -1.56 19.12
CA LYS A 161 -21.96 -0.18 18.94
C LYS A 161 -20.92 -0.16 17.82
N GLU A 162 -21.32 0.28 16.63
CA GLU A 162 -20.43 0.41 15.47
C GLU A 162 -20.39 1.86 15.01
N ARG A 163 -19.18 2.40 14.86
CA ARG A 163 -18.94 3.68 14.17
C ARG A 163 -18.51 3.38 12.73
N SER A 164 -18.86 4.26 11.79
CA SER A 164 -18.62 4.02 10.36
C SER A 164 -17.64 5.05 9.80
N ILE A 165 -16.69 4.60 9.00
CA ILE A 165 -15.82 5.45 8.20
C ILE A 165 -15.89 5.02 6.73
N SER A 166 -15.85 5.98 5.84
CA SER A 166 -15.81 5.75 4.42
C SER A 166 -14.43 6.06 3.85
N THR A 167 -13.96 5.23 2.91
CA THR A 167 -12.58 5.29 2.40
C THR A 167 -12.51 5.02 0.90
N VAL A 168 -11.60 5.67 0.17
CA VAL A 168 -11.12 5.15 -1.11
C VAL A 168 -10.12 4.05 -0.81
N ILE A 169 -10.39 2.85 -1.31
CA ILE A 169 -9.36 1.83 -1.44
C ILE A 169 -8.68 2.13 -2.78
N PRO A 170 -7.39 2.53 -2.81
CA PRO A 170 -6.67 2.63 -4.05
C PRO A 170 -6.84 1.31 -4.80
N THR A 171 -7.28 1.39 -6.05
CA THR A 171 -7.05 0.30 -6.98
C THR A 171 -5.56 0.01 -6.97
N CYS A 172 -5.21 -1.22 -6.59
CA CYS A 172 -3.85 -1.74 -6.49
C CYS A 172 -2.93 -1.27 -7.62
#